data_AF-A0A3M1NY43-F1
#
_entry.id   AF-A0A3M1NY43-F1
#
_cell.length_a   1.000
_cell.length_b   1.000
_cell.length_c   1.000
_cell.angle_alpha   90.00
_cell.angle_beta   90.00
_cell.angle_gamma   90.00
#
_symmetry.space_group_name_H-M   'P 1'
#
loop_
_entity.id
_entity.type
_entity.pdbx_description
1 polymer ?
#
loop_
_entity_poly.entity_id
_entity_poly.type
_entity_poly.pdbx_seq_one_letter_code
_entity_poly.pdbx_strand_id
1 'polypeptide(L)'
;MKPSRTERIGILGGTFDPIHIGHLLLSEFIKDELELDYVLFLPARIHPLKENAGITAAHHRLEMVRLAIEDNTSFMVSDIELRRETVSYTIDTLISL
;
A
#
# COMPACT_ATOMS: atom_id res chain seq x y z
N MET A 1 -20.61 -2.19 27.46
CA MET A 1 -20.09 -2.54 26.12
C MET A 1 -19.69 -1.22 25.46
N LYS A 2 -18.39 -0.96 25.25
CA LYS A 2 -17.97 0.25 24.50
C LYS A 2 -18.40 0.05 23.04
N PRO A 3 -18.98 1.06 22.36
CA PRO A 3 -19.27 0.95 20.93
C PRO A 3 -17.96 0.64 20.17
N SER A 4 -18.02 -0.26 19.18
CA SER A 4 -16.86 -0.52 18.31
C SER A 4 -16.56 0.77 17.54
N ARG A 5 -15.45 1.41 17.88
CA ARG A 5 -14.97 2.59 17.15
C ARG A 5 -14.62 2.16 15.72
N THR A 6 -14.95 2.99 14.74
CA THR A 6 -14.55 2.81 13.33
C THR A 6 -13.03 2.69 13.24
N GLU A 7 -12.56 1.66 12.52
CA GLU A 7 -11.13 1.45 12.28
C GLU A 7 -10.52 2.63 11.50
N ARG A 8 -9.33 3.06 11.91
CA ARG A 8 -8.58 4.15 11.30
C ARG A 8 -7.46 3.57 10.46
N ILE A 9 -7.61 3.69 9.15
CA ILE A 9 -6.69 3.10 8.19
C ILE A 9 -5.94 4.21 7.46
N GLY A 10 -4.61 4.17 7.50
CA GLY A 10 -3.76 4.97 6.63
C GLY A 10 -3.50 4.24 5.32
N ILE A 11 -3.49 4.95 4.20
CA ILE A 11 -3.21 4.37 2.89
C ILE A 11 -1.86 4.88 2.38
N LEU A 12 -0.93 3.96 2.12
CA LEU A 12 0.36 4.26 1.49
C LEU A 12 0.41 3.65 0.08
N GLY A 13 0.10 4.46 -0.92
CA GLY A 13 0.25 4.10 -2.32
C GLY A 13 1.68 4.30 -2.83
N GLY A 14 2.18 3.37 -3.65
CA GLY A 14 3.52 3.49 -4.22
C GLY A 14 3.83 2.41 -5.25
N THR A 15 4.85 2.62 -6.09
CA THR A 15 5.28 1.54 -7.00
C THR A 15 5.98 0.41 -6.24
N PHE A 16 6.71 0.71 -5.16
CA PHE A 16 7.46 -0.28 -4.38
C PHE A 16 8.35 -1.19 -5.25
N ASP A 17 9.33 -0.57 -5.92
CA ASP A 17 10.24 -1.25 -6.86
C ASP A 17 11.72 -1.05 -6.47
N PRO A 18 12.20 -1.68 -5.37
CA PRO A 18 11.45 -2.47 -4.39
C PRO A 18 10.90 -1.63 -3.21
N ILE A 19 10.10 -2.23 -2.34
CA ILE A 19 9.86 -1.68 -0.99
C ILE A 19 11.19 -1.64 -0.21
N HIS A 20 11.32 -0.70 0.72
CA HIS A 20 12.58 -0.46 1.46
C HIS A 20 12.31 0.18 2.81
N ILE A 21 13.34 0.25 3.67
CA ILE A 21 13.22 0.72 5.06
C ILE A 21 12.56 2.09 5.21
N GLY A 22 12.80 3.03 4.29
CA GLY A 22 12.15 4.35 4.31
C GLY A 22 10.61 4.28 4.24
N HIS A 23 10.04 3.34 3.49
CA HIS A 23 8.59 3.14 3.44
C HIS A 23 8.07 2.60 4.78
N LEU A 24 8.79 1.64 5.37
CA LEU A 24 8.41 1.00 6.63
C LEU A 24 8.48 1.98 7.82
N LEU A 25 9.57 2.75 7.90
CA LEU A 25 9.73 3.77 8.95
C LEU A 25 8.66 4.87 8.84
N LEU A 26 8.35 5.31 7.62
CA LEU A 26 7.27 6.27 7.40
C LEU A 26 5.94 5.70 7.88
N SER A 27 5.59 4.46 7.48
CA SER A 27 4.34 3.80 7.88
C SER A 27 4.22 3.63 9.40
N GLU A 28 5.30 3.24 10.07
CA GLU A 28 5.30 3.10 11.54
C GLU A 28 5.12 4.46 12.21
N PHE A 29 5.85 5.48 11.76
CA PHE A 29 5.76 6.83 12.30
C PHE A 29 4.35 7.42 12.14
N ILE A 30 3.74 7.34 10.95
CA ILE A 30 2.40 7.89 10.73
C ILE A 30 1.31 7.11 11.46
N LYS A 31 1.51 5.80 11.67
CA LYS A 31 0.58 4.99 12.45
C LYS A 31 0.50 5.52 13.87
N ASP A 32 1.65 5.75 14.49
CA ASP A 32 1.70 6.22 15.88
C ASP A 32 1.27 7.68 16.00
N GLU A 33 1.81 8.57 15.16
CA GLU A 33 1.51 10.01 15.19
C GLU A 33 0.02 10.30 14.97
N LEU A 34 -0.63 9.52 14.10
CA LEU A 34 -2.03 9.67 13.82
C LEU A 34 -2.90 8.70 14.61
N GLU A 35 -2.39 7.82 15.47
CA GLU A 35 -3.16 6.76 16.13
C GLU A 35 -4.04 5.95 15.16
N LEU A 36 -3.42 5.43 14.09
CA LEU A 36 -4.06 4.52 13.13
C LEU A 36 -4.09 3.11 13.71
N ASP A 37 -5.16 2.37 13.40
CA ASP A 37 -5.25 0.95 13.71
C ASP A 37 -4.41 0.13 12.71
N TYR A 38 -4.41 0.55 11.43
CA TYR A 38 -3.66 -0.12 10.37
C TYR A 38 -3.07 0.83 9.33
N VAL A 39 -2.01 0.38 8.65
CA VAL A 39 -1.51 0.99 7.41
C VAL A 39 -1.65 0.01 6.25
N LEU A 40 -2.39 0.42 5.23
CA LEU A 40 -2.62 -0.32 4.00
C LEU A 40 -1.63 0.11 2.92
N PHE A 41 -0.69 -0.76 2.58
CA PHE A 41 0.21 -0.63 1.45
C PHE A 41 -0.52 -0.98 0.15
N LEU A 42 -0.45 -0.09 -0.83
CA LEU A 42 -1.14 -0.22 -2.12
C LEU A 42 -0.12 -0.13 -3.28
N PRO A 43 0.42 -1.28 -3.75
CA PRO A 43 1.31 -1.30 -4.89
C PRO A 43 0.59 -0.87 -6.17
N ALA A 44 1.11 0.17 -6.82
CA ALA A 44 0.52 0.69 -8.05
C ALA A 44 0.79 -0.24 -9.24
N ARG A 45 -0.16 -0.37 -10.17
CA ARG A 45 -0.03 -1.26 -11.35
C ARG A 45 0.93 -0.69 -12.38
N ILE A 46 0.59 0.47 -12.91
CA ILE A 46 1.36 1.23 -13.89
C ILE A 46 1.41 2.66 -13.38
N HIS A 47 2.61 3.19 -13.19
CA HIS A 47 2.77 4.63 -12.99
C HIS A 47 2.58 5.29 -14.37
N PRO A 48 1.63 6.22 -14.55
CA PRO A 48 1.30 6.79 -15.86
C PRO A 48 2.50 7.40 -16.61
N LEU A 49 3.54 7.80 -15.87
CA LEU A 49 4.79 8.39 -16.42
C LEU A 49 5.91 7.38 -16.77
N LYS A 50 5.71 6.06 -16.65
CA LYS A 50 6.82 5.07 -16.67
C LYS A 50 6.60 3.83 -17.57
N GLU A 51 5.80 3.92 -18.62
CA GLU A 51 5.54 2.78 -19.54
C GLU A 51 6.82 2.15 -20.16
N ASN A 52 7.97 2.83 -20.12
CA ASN A 52 9.26 2.34 -20.67
C ASN A 52 10.38 2.18 -19.63
N ALA A 53 10.11 2.18 -18.32
CA ALA A 53 11.15 2.30 -17.30
C ALA A 53 11.74 0.97 -16.77
N GLY A 54 11.41 -0.18 -17.36
CA GLY A 54 11.92 -1.47 -16.86
C GLY A 54 11.44 -1.80 -15.45
N ILE A 55 10.21 -1.41 -15.10
CA ILE A 55 9.61 -1.66 -13.78
C ILE A 55 9.49 -3.17 -13.54
N THR A 56 9.82 -3.62 -12.33
CA THR A 56 9.68 -5.01 -11.95
C THR A 56 8.21 -5.46 -12.04
N ALA A 57 7.98 -6.68 -12.51
CA ALA A 57 6.64 -7.24 -12.67
C ALA A 57 5.78 -7.08 -11.39
N ALA A 58 4.51 -6.72 -11.57
CA ALA A 58 3.60 -6.37 -10.48
C ALA A 58 3.53 -7.43 -9.37
N HIS A 59 3.55 -8.72 -9.73
CA HIS A 59 3.50 -9.82 -8.76
C HIS A 59 4.75 -9.88 -7.87
N HIS A 60 5.94 -9.61 -8.41
CA HIS A 60 7.16 -9.54 -7.61
C HIS A 60 7.12 -8.36 -6.63
N ARG A 61 6.63 -7.19 -7.07
CA ARG A 61 6.51 -6.01 -6.20
C ARG A 61 5.50 -6.26 -5.07
N LEU A 62 4.35 -6.86 -5.37
CA LEU A 62 3.37 -7.27 -4.36
C LEU A 62 3.98 -8.24 -3.34
N GLU A 63 4.73 -9.23 -3.81
CA GLU A 63 5.34 -10.23 -2.94
C GLU A 63 6.44 -9.64 -2.06
N MET A 64 7.29 -8.76 -2.61
CA MET A 64 8.27 -8.03 -1.82
C MET A 64 7.60 -7.19 -0.73
N VAL A 65 6.46 -6.56 -1.01
CA VAL A 65 5.69 -5.83 0.02
C VAL A 65 5.15 -6.77 1.09
N ARG A 66 4.57 -7.93 0.72
CA ARG A 66 4.10 -8.94 1.68
C ARG A 66 5.20 -9.38 2.63
N LEU A 67 6.35 -9.78 2.09
CA LEU A 67 7.49 -10.23 2.88
C LEU A 67 8.03 -9.11 3.78
N ALA A 68 8.06 -7.86 3.29
CA ALA A 68 8.58 -6.74 4.07
C ALA A 68 7.70 -6.33 5.25
N ILE A 69 6.42 -6.74 5.29
CA ILE A 69 5.48 -6.38 6.35
C ILE A 69 4.98 -7.58 7.16
N GLU A 70 5.45 -8.80 6.88
CA GLU A 70 4.87 -10.04 7.43
C GLU A 70 4.88 -10.11 8.96
N ASP A 71 5.90 -9.51 9.59
CA ASP A 71 6.07 -9.49 11.04
C ASP A 71 5.32 -8.33 11.74
N ASN A 72 4.68 -7.42 10.99
CA ASN A 72 3.95 -6.28 11.55
C ASN A 72 2.45 -6.46 11.35
N THR A 73 1.75 -6.87 12.42
CA THR A 73 0.29 -7.11 12.40
C THR A 73 -0.55 -5.87 12.14
N SER A 74 0.01 -4.67 12.28
CA SER A 74 -0.67 -3.42 11.96
C SER A 74 -0.50 -3.00 10.50
N PHE A 75 0.30 -3.73 9.71
CA PHE A 75 0.49 -3.46 8.29
C PHE A 75 -0.29 -4.46 7.43
N MET A 76 -0.94 -3.94 6.40
CA MET A 76 -1.70 -4.72 5.43
C MET A 76 -1.27 -4.38 4.03
N VAL A 77 -1.49 -5.28 3.07
CA VAL A 77 -1.26 -5.00 1.64
C VAL A 77 -2.48 -5.34 0.83
N SER A 78 -2.82 -4.47 -0.13
CA SER A 78 -3.90 -4.69 -1.09
C SER A 78 -3.38 -4.66 -2.52
N ASP A 79 -3.80 -5.64 -3.31
CA ASP A 79 -3.52 -5.79 -4.74
C ASP A 79 -4.63 -5.20 -5.63
N ILE A 80 -5.55 -4.41 -5.06
CA ILE A 80 -6.73 -3.88 -5.77
C ILE A 80 -6.35 -3.11 -7.04
N GLU A 81 -5.28 -2.32 -7.00
CA GLU A 81 -4.79 -1.59 -8.18
C GLU A 81 -4.14 -2.52 -9.20
N LEU A 82 -3.41 -3.55 -8.74
CA LEU A 82 -2.73 -4.50 -9.62
C LEU A 82 -3.72 -5.33 -10.45
N ARG A 83 -4.93 -5.55 -9.95
CA ARG A 83 -5.99 -6.29 -10.67
C ARG A 83 -6.64 -5.51 -11.82
N ARG A 84 -6.54 -4.18 -11.86
CA ARG A 84 -7.22 -3.33 -12.86
C ARG A 84 -6.47 -3.30 -14.17
N GLU A 85 -7.11 -3.39 -15.33
CA GLU A 85 -6.37 -3.32 -16.61
C GLU A 85 -5.77 -1.95 -16.92
N THR A 86 -6.27 -0.90 -16.25
CA THR A 86 -5.92 0.51 -16.49
C THR A 86 -4.84 1.03 -15.54
N VAL A 87 -4.36 2.24 -15.84
CA VAL A 87 -3.48 3.02 -14.95
C VAL A 87 -4.14 3.22 -13.59
N SER A 88 -3.31 3.22 -12.54
CA SER A 88 -3.72 3.53 -11.18
C SER A 88 -4.02 5.03 -11.02
N TYR A 89 -5.30 5.39 -10.85
CA TYR A 89 -5.69 6.70 -10.34
C TYR A 89 -6.20 6.58 -8.90
N THR A 90 -5.69 7.45 -8.02
CA THR A 90 -6.02 7.42 -6.59
C THR A 90 -7.53 7.56 -6.32
N ILE A 91 -8.24 8.38 -7.10
CA ILE A 91 -9.70 8.52 -6.95
C ILE A 91 -10.44 7.22 -7.20
N ASP A 92 -10.07 6.49 -8.26
CA ASP A 92 -10.68 5.20 -8.60
C ASP A 92 -10.39 4.17 -7.50
N THR A 93 -9.19 4.21 -6.92
CA THR A 93 -8.79 3.38 -5.78
C THR A 93 -9.66 3.65 -4.57
N LEU A 94 -9.80 4.91 -4.16
CA LEU A 94 -10.60 5.28 -2.99
C LEU A 94 -12.09 4.94 -3.14
N ILE A 95 -12.65 5.03 -4.34
CA ILE A 95 -14.05 4.65 -4.61
C ILE A 95 -14.27 3.13 -4.49
N SER A 96 -13.22 2.32 -4.68
CA SER A 96 -13.32 0.85 -4.71
C SER A 96 -12.95 0.17 -3.38
N LEU A 97 -12.54 0.94 -2.37
CA LEU A 97 -12.24 0.46 -1.02
C LEU A 97 -13.51 0.50 -0.15
#